data_AF-A0ABD2V9G4-F1
#
_entry.id   AF-A0ABD2V9G4-F1
#
_cell.length_a   1.000
_cell.length_b   1.000
_cell.length_c   1.000
_cell.angle_alpha   90.00
_cell.angle_beta   90.00
_cell.angle_gamma   90.00
#
_symmetry.space_group_name_H-M   'P 1'
#
loop_
_entity.id
_entity.type
_entity.pdbx_description
1 polymer ?
#
loop_
_entity_poly.entity_id
_entity_poly.type
_entity_poly.pdbx_seq_one_letter_code
_entity_poly.pdbx_strand_id
1 'polypeptide(L)'
;MENSKSVNKEDVIPEEAKVKLKKLASEWDDIVDPNALDVFRLKGAMTNEVYQIKWPSRNPEQQRSRKVLVRIYGKGVDVFFDRQNEIKIFEFMSKQGQGPRLLGRFQSGRIEEFIRARTLSAPDLRDPEISSLIAAKMREFHVLDMPGPKTVILWDRLQNWLNVAKGLASTEEAKDFRLDLLKDEIVLLERNLAGNHLSMGCCHNDLQYGNIMMDEETRSITFIDYEYAGYNHVAFDIANHFCEMVADYHTETPHIMDFRKYPDLEERKRFLSTYLFSSGRSPSEQELEKLVQEVEKYTLASHLFWGLWGIISHHVNKIDFDYLGYARQRFQPYWSKKSELLGSSDSKLI
;
A
#
# COMPACT_ATOMS: atom_id res chain seq x y z
N MET A 1 10.17 17.96 -19.97
CA MET A 1 11.33 18.76 -19.49
C MET A 1 10.79 20.10 -19.01
N GLU A 2 10.52 20.23 -17.72
CA GLU A 2 10.33 21.52 -17.06
C GLU A 2 11.33 21.56 -15.90
N ASN A 3 12.31 22.46 -16.01
CA ASN A 3 13.31 22.72 -14.99
C ASN A 3 12.62 23.32 -13.75
N SER A 4 12.36 22.51 -12.73
CA SER A 4 12.00 23.04 -11.42
C SER A 4 13.21 23.77 -10.84
N LYS A 5 13.11 25.09 -10.72
CA LYS A 5 14.10 25.92 -10.01
C LYS A 5 14.34 25.35 -8.61
N SER A 6 15.59 25.02 -8.30
CA SER A 6 16.04 24.63 -6.97
C SER A 6 15.94 25.83 -6.02
N VAL A 7 14.86 25.87 -5.24
CA VAL A 7 14.88 26.70 -4.02
C VAL A 7 15.65 25.88 -3.00
N ASN A 8 16.86 26.31 -2.63
CA ASN A 8 17.66 25.60 -1.64
C ASN A 8 16.92 25.67 -0.29
N LYS A 9 16.30 24.55 0.09
CA LYS A 9 15.35 24.42 1.19
C LYS A 9 15.99 23.64 2.34
N GLU A 10 17.24 23.93 2.68
CA GLU A 10 17.90 23.25 3.81
C GLU A 10 17.12 23.46 5.12
N ASP A 11 16.47 24.61 5.32
CA ASP A 11 15.78 24.98 6.56
C ASP A 11 14.53 24.16 6.90
N VAL A 12 13.98 23.37 5.96
CA VAL A 12 12.84 22.48 6.24
C VAL A 12 13.25 21.14 6.82
N ILE A 13 14.53 20.78 6.77
CA ILE A 13 15.03 19.54 7.37
C ILE A 13 15.42 19.80 8.84
N PRO A 14 14.92 19.01 9.80
CA PRO A 14 15.31 19.14 11.21
C PRO A 14 16.83 19.06 11.40
N GLU A 15 17.38 19.84 12.34
CA GLU A 15 18.83 19.89 12.57
C GLU A 15 19.43 18.52 12.91
N GLU A 16 18.71 17.70 13.67
CA GLU A 16 19.12 16.32 13.98
C GLU A 16 19.30 15.48 12.71
N ALA A 17 18.41 15.64 11.72
CA ALA A 17 18.51 14.97 10.44
C ALA A 17 19.69 15.52 9.62
N LYS A 18 19.92 16.83 9.61
CA LYS A 18 21.10 17.44 8.94
C LYS A 18 22.42 16.88 9.47
N VAL A 19 22.57 16.78 10.79
CA VAL A 19 23.78 16.22 11.42
C VAL A 19 24.01 14.77 10.96
N LYS A 20 22.95 13.95 10.92
CA LYS A 20 23.05 12.56 10.46
C LYS A 20 23.35 12.44 8.97
N LEU A 21 22.75 13.29 8.13
CA LEU A 21 23.03 13.36 6.70
C LEU A 21 24.49 13.72 6.42
N LYS A 22 25.03 14.72 7.12
CA LYS A 22 26.45 15.10 7.02
C LYS A 22 27.39 13.97 7.44
N LYS A 23 27.07 13.28 8.54
CA LYS A 23 27.83 12.11 8.99
C LYS A 23 27.83 11.01 7.92
N LEU A 24 26.65 10.65 7.41
CA LEU A 24 26.49 9.64 6.36
C LEU A 24 27.28 10.01 5.10
N ALA A 25 27.19 11.26 4.66
CA ALA A 25 27.92 11.74 3.48
C ALA A 25 29.44 11.73 3.67
N SER A 26 29.92 11.91 4.91
CA SER A 26 31.36 11.87 5.24
C SER A 26 31.93 10.44 5.23
N GLU A 27 31.07 9.41 5.28
CA GLU A 27 31.46 8.00 5.19
C GLU A 27 31.62 7.54 3.72
N TRP A 28 31.29 8.38 2.74
CA TRP A 28 31.39 8.06 1.31
C TRP A 28 32.56 8.79 0.66
N ASP A 29 33.50 8.03 0.11
CA ASP A 29 34.73 8.56 -0.53
C ASP A 29 34.47 9.36 -1.82
N ASP A 30 33.30 9.18 -2.43
CA ASP A 30 32.92 9.79 -3.71
C ASP A 30 32.18 11.13 -3.59
N ILE A 31 31.93 11.62 -2.37
CA ILE A 31 31.33 12.94 -2.13
C ILE A 31 32.39 14.05 -2.12
N VAL A 32 32.10 15.15 -2.83
CA VAL A 32 32.99 16.33 -2.88
C VAL A 32 33.04 17.03 -1.53
N ASP A 33 31.87 17.45 -1.04
CA ASP A 33 31.66 18.13 0.23
C ASP A 33 30.36 17.61 0.90
N PRO A 34 30.45 17.01 2.09
CA PRO A 34 29.28 16.56 2.86
C PRO A 34 28.24 17.65 3.16
N ASN A 35 28.65 18.93 3.14
CA ASN A 35 27.76 20.07 3.38
C ASN A 35 27.04 20.56 2.12
N ALA A 36 27.53 20.22 0.92
CA ALA A 36 26.94 20.64 -0.35
C ALA A 36 25.74 19.76 -0.74
N LEU A 37 24.70 19.73 0.10
CA LEU A 37 23.52 18.90 -0.11
C LEU A 37 22.38 19.68 -0.77
N ASP A 38 21.85 19.17 -1.86
CA ASP A 38 20.64 19.69 -2.50
C ASP A 38 19.40 19.03 -1.90
N VAL A 39 18.38 19.82 -1.55
CA VAL A 39 17.11 19.35 -1.00
C VAL A 39 15.97 19.53 -1.99
N PHE A 40 15.30 18.44 -2.35
CA PHE A 40 14.13 18.44 -3.24
C PHE A 40 12.91 17.85 -2.52
N ARG A 41 11.83 18.62 -2.38
CA ARG A 41 10.57 18.08 -1.85
C ARG A 41 9.90 17.21 -2.91
N LEU A 42 9.60 15.96 -2.55
CA LEU A 42 8.79 15.07 -3.38
C LEU A 42 7.30 15.35 -3.11
N LYS A 43 6.53 15.51 -4.19
CA LYS A 43 5.07 15.66 -4.12
C LYS A 43 4.41 14.29 -4.21
N GLY A 44 3.19 14.14 -3.69
CA GLY A 44 2.39 12.92 -3.81
C GLY A 44 2.32 12.03 -2.57
N ALA A 45 3.17 12.26 -1.56
CA ALA A 45 3.04 11.57 -0.27
C ALA A 45 1.86 12.16 0.52
N MET A 46 0.90 11.32 0.90
CA MET A 46 -0.33 11.75 1.58
C MET A 46 -0.18 11.87 3.10
N THR A 47 0.64 10.99 3.70
CA THR A 47 0.75 10.82 5.16
C THR A 47 2.04 11.40 5.75
N ASN A 48 3.07 11.59 4.93
CA ASN A 48 4.40 12.03 5.36
C ASN A 48 4.96 13.12 4.43
N GLU A 49 5.85 13.96 4.94
CA GLU A 49 6.65 14.84 4.09
C GLU A 49 7.92 14.12 3.66
N VAL A 50 8.14 14.00 2.35
CA VAL A 50 9.28 13.28 1.79
C VAL A 50 10.19 14.24 1.03
N TYR A 51 11.47 14.22 1.38
CA TYR A 51 12.51 15.04 0.77
C TYR A 51 13.60 14.14 0.19
N GLN A 52 13.93 14.35 -1.08
CA GLN A 52 15.11 13.75 -1.69
C GLN A 52 16.32 14.64 -1.43
N ILE A 53 17.37 14.04 -0.88
CA ILE A 53 18.66 14.70 -0.65
C ILE A 53 19.64 14.19 -1.68
N LYS A 54 20.43 15.08 -2.28
CA LYS A 54 21.42 14.75 -3.29
C LYS A 54 22.74 15.43 -2.98
N TRP A 55 23.84 14.72 -3.17
CA TRP A 55 25.19 15.32 -3.13
C TRP A 55 25.85 15.30 -4.51
N PRO A 56 26.64 16.34 -4.84
CA PRO A 56 27.58 16.32 -5.96
C PRO A 56 28.61 15.20 -5.78
N SER A 57 28.82 14.41 -6.84
CA SER A 57 29.84 13.36 -6.87
C SER A 57 31.14 13.88 -7.48
N ARG A 58 32.28 13.38 -6.99
CA ARG A 58 33.62 13.64 -7.54
C ARG A 58 33.82 13.07 -8.95
N ASN A 59 33.03 12.08 -9.37
CA ASN A 59 33.06 11.47 -10.70
C ASN A 59 31.73 11.71 -11.44
N PRO A 60 31.56 12.84 -12.14
CA PRO A 60 30.34 13.13 -12.91
C PRO A 60 30.05 12.09 -14.00
N GLU A 61 31.11 11.53 -14.58
CA GLU A 61 31.05 10.54 -15.68
C GLU A 61 30.54 9.16 -15.22
N GLN A 62 30.64 8.83 -13.92
CA GLN A 62 30.06 7.60 -13.36
C GLN A 62 28.58 7.74 -12.98
N GLN A 63 27.95 8.91 -13.26
CA GLN A 63 26.50 9.13 -13.29
C GLN A 63 25.66 8.66 -12.08
N ARG A 64 26.26 8.50 -10.90
CA ARG A 64 25.55 8.05 -9.70
C ARG A 64 25.70 9.05 -8.57
N SER A 65 25.19 10.28 -8.72
CA SER A 65 25.02 11.21 -7.59
C SER A 65 24.41 10.47 -6.41
N ARG A 66 25.03 10.57 -5.23
CA ARG A 66 24.50 9.93 -4.01
C ARG A 66 23.18 10.58 -3.65
N LYS A 67 22.17 9.75 -3.42
CA LYS A 67 20.81 10.17 -3.09
C LYS A 67 20.34 9.41 -1.88
N VAL A 68 19.60 10.09 -1.01
CA VAL A 68 18.83 9.48 0.09
C VAL A 68 17.47 10.13 0.17
N LEU A 69 16.55 9.49 0.88
CA LEU A 69 15.26 10.07 1.23
C LEU A 69 15.24 10.44 2.71
N VAL A 70 14.70 11.60 3.02
CA VAL A 70 14.35 12.02 4.37
C VAL A 70 12.83 12.03 4.45
N ARG A 71 12.28 11.20 5.32
CA ARG A 71 10.84 11.13 5.59
C ARG A 71 10.56 11.74 6.96
N ILE A 72 9.74 12.78 6.99
CA ILE A 72 9.26 13.43 8.20
C ILE A 72 7.82 13.00 8.44
N TYR A 73 7.55 12.52 9.65
CA TYR A 73 6.25 11.98 10.03
C TYR A 73 5.18 13.07 10.09
N GLY A 74 4.09 12.89 9.33
CA GLY A 74 2.94 13.80 9.36
C GLY A 74 2.12 13.67 10.65
N LYS A 75 1.44 14.75 11.03
CA LYS A 75 0.48 14.78 12.16
C LYS A 75 -0.93 14.43 11.66
N GLY A 76 -1.70 13.69 12.46
CA GLY A 76 -3.14 13.48 12.21
C GLY A 76 -3.51 12.21 11.44
N VAL A 77 -2.56 11.31 11.21
CA VAL A 77 -2.80 10.00 10.54
C VAL A 77 -2.96 8.84 11.53
N ASP A 78 -2.88 9.13 12.84
CA ASP A 78 -2.92 8.13 13.92
C ASP A 78 -4.26 7.38 13.98
N VAL A 79 -5.29 7.89 13.30
CA VAL A 79 -6.59 7.22 13.13
C VAL A 79 -6.51 6.00 12.21
N PHE A 80 -5.56 5.97 11.27
CA PHE A 80 -5.44 4.91 10.28
C PHE A 80 -4.50 3.77 10.71
N PHE A 81 -3.41 4.10 11.40
CA PHE A 81 -2.41 3.11 11.81
C PHE A 81 -1.59 3.59 13.02
N ASP A 82 -1.04 2.61 13.75
CA ASP A 82 -0.12 2.87 14.87
C ASP A 82 1.29 3.15 14.34
N ARG A 83 1.80 4.34 14.68
CA ARG A 83 3.14 4.80 14.24
C ARG A 83 4.27 3.92 14.75
N GLN A 84 4.18 3.40 15.98
CA GLN A 84 5.24 2.57 16.54
C GLN A 84 5.32 1.23 15.83
N ASN A 85 4.17 0.68 15.45
CA ASN A 85 4.07 -0.52 14.62
C ASN A 85 4.62 -0.28 13.21
N GLU A 86 4.26 0.84 12.56
CA GLU A 86 4.81 1.24 11.25
C GLU A 86 6.36 1.24 11.29
N ILE A 87 6.95 1.89 12.30
CA ILE A 87 8.40 1.97 12.45
C ILE A 87 9.03 0.59 12.62
N LYS A 88 8.44 -0.28 13.46
CA LYS A 88 8.95 -1.65 13.68
C LYS A 88 8.91 -2.48 12.40
N ILE A 89 7.81 -2.39 11.65
CA ILE A 89 7.65 -3.10 10.39
C ILE A 89 8.66 -2.57 9.36
N PHE A 90 8.79 -1.25 9.23
CA PHE A 90 9.77 -0.65 8.32
C PHE A 90 11.19 -1.12 8.62
N GLU A 91 11.60 -1.10 9.90
CA GLU A 91 12.91 -1.59 10.33
C GLU A 91 13.12 -3.06 10.01
N PHE A 92 12.08 -3.89 10.18
CA PHE A 92 12.13 -5.28 9.80
C PHE A 92 12.29 -5.46 8.29
N MET A 93 11.48 -4.78 7.47
CA MET A 93 11.57 -4.84 6.00
C MET A 93 12.93 -4.40 5.49
N SER A 94 13.46 -3.31 6.06
CA SER A 94 14.82 -2.84 5.76
C SER A 94 15.88 -3.91 6.07
N LYS A 95 15.78 -4.64 7.18
CA LYS A 95 16.75 -5.69 7.55
C LYS A 95 16.64 -6.93 6.68
N GLN A 96 15.43 -7.26 6.23
CA GLN A 96 15.17 -8.40 5.34
C GLN A 96 15.47 -8.09 3.86
N GLY A 97 15.87 -6.86 3.53
CA GLY A 97 16.08 -6.45 2.13
C GLY A 97 14.79 -6.39 1.31
N GLN A 98 13.64 -6.26 1.98
CA GLN A 98 12.31 -6.27 1.35
C GLN A 98 11.81 -4.86 0.96
N GLY A 99 12.57 -3.83 1.32
CA GLY A 99 12.30 -2.42 1.11
C GLY A 99 13.56 -1.56 1.22
N PRO A 100 13.43 -0.23 1.25
CA PRO A 100 14.58 0.67 1.35
C PRO A 100 15.33 0.46 2.66
N ARG A 101 16.67 0.53 2.61
CA ARG A 101 17.48 0.46 3.83
C ARG A 101 17.26 1.67 4.73
N LEU A 102 17.08 1.44 6.03
CA LEU A 102 17.11 2.47 7.05
C LEU A 102 18.56 2.92 7.28
N LEU A 103 18.86 4.17 6.96
CA LEU A 103 20.19 4.77 7.10
C LEU A 103 20.33 5.57 8.41
N GLY A 104 19.21 6.05 8.97
CA GLY A 104 19.23 6.76 10.25
C GLY A 104 17.84 7.10 10.77
N ARG A 105 17.73 7.28 12.08
CA ARG A 105 16.51 7.74 12.77
C ARG A 105 16.75 9.07 13.48
N PHE A 106 15.72 9.90 13.52
CA PHE A 106 15.65 11.13 14.31
C PHE A 106 14.26 11.25 14.93
N GLN A 107 14.07 12.21 15.85
CA GLN A 107 12.84 12.27 16.66
C GLN A 107 11.54 12.32 15.83
N SER A 108 11.56 13.05 14.71
CA SER A 108 10.38 13.29 13.87
C SER A 108 10.42 12.58 12.52
N GLY A 109 11.27 11.56 12.34
CA GLY A 109 11.40 10.91 11.04
C GLY A 109 12.57 9.95 10.88
N ARG A 110 12.84 9.60 9.63
CA ARG A 110 13.89 8.65 9.24
C ARG A 110 14.60 9.06 7.94
N ILE A 111 15.82 8.55 7.78
CA ILE A 111 16.63 8.66 6.57
C ILE A 111 16.67 7.26 5.95
N GLU A 112 16.31 7.17 4.68
CA GLU A 112 16.13 5.94 3.93
C GLU A 112 17.04 5.94 2.69
N GLU A 113 17.41 4.75 2.23
CA GLU A 113 18.03 4.56 0.93
C GLU A 113 17.13 5.08 -0.19
N PHE A 114 17.73 5.78 -1.16
CA PHE A 114 17.04 6.12 -2.40
C PHE A 114 17.09 4.92 -3.35
N ILE A 115 15.95 4.26 -3.54
CA ILE A 115 15.81 3.17 -4.50
C ILE A 115 15.85 3.75 -5.92
N ARG A 116 16.74 3.24 -6.76
CA ARG A 116 16.88 3.64 -8.17
C ARG A 116 15.97 2.82 -9.07
N ALA A 117 14.68 2.91 -8.80
CA ALA A 117 13.64 2.21 -9.54
C ALA A 117 12.59 3.23 -9.97
N ARG A 118 11.79 2.89 -10.98
CA ARG A 118 10.59 3.66 -11.30
C ARG A 118 9.43 3.14 -10.47
N THR A 119 8.57 4.03 -10.00
CA THR A 119 7.25 3.64 -9.49
C THR A 119 6.41 3.15 -10.67
N LEU A 120 5.60 2.12 -10.45
CA LEU A 120 4.66 1.65 -11.45
C LEU A 120 3.51 2.65 -11.65
N SER A 121 2.78 2.46 -12.73
CA SER A 121 1.59 3.21 -13.13
C SER A 121 0.40 2.25 -13.33
N ALA A 122 -0.82 2.78 -13.46
CA ALA A 122 -2.00 1.94 -13.65
C ALA A 122 -1.88 0.98 -14.86
N PRO A 123 -1.36 1.39 -16.04
CA PRO A 123 -1.15 0.48 -17.16
C PRO A 123 -0.13 -0.64 -16.87
N ASP A 124 0.89 -0.40 -16.05
CA ASP A 124 1.90 -1.42 -15.74
C ASP A 124 1.31 -2.64 -15.04
N LEU A 125 0.26 -2.46 -14.24
CA LEU A 125 -0.40 -3.57 -13.56
C LEU A 125 -1.04 -4.56 -14.55
N ARG A 126 -1.37 -4.10 -15.76
CA ARG A 126 -1.99 -4.89 -16.84
C ARG A 126 -0.98 -5.64 -17.68
N ASP A 127 0.31 -5.30 -17.57
CA ASP A 127 1.35 -5.97 -18.32
C ASP A 127 1.57 -7.39 -17.75
N PRO A 128 1.45 -8.46 -18.57
CA PRO A 128 1.54 -9.83 -18.07
C PRO A 128 2.89 -10.19 -17.44
N GLU A 129 3.99 -9.58 -17.88
CA GLU A 129 5.32 -9.82 -17.34
C GLU A 129 5.46 -9.14 -15.98
N ILE A 130 5.12 -7.86 -15.89
CA ILE A 130 5.14 -7.10 -14.63
C ILE A 130 4.19 -7.73 -13.61
N SER A 131 2.98 -8.10 -14.03
CA SER A 131 1.98 -8.80 -13.21
C SER A 131 2.54 -10.11 -12.63
N SER A 132 3.30 -10.86 -13.41
CA SER A 132 3.97 -12.09 -12.95
C SER A 132 5.08 -11.80 -11.93
N LEU A 133 5.87 -10.74 -12.13
CA LEU A 133 6.90 -10.30 -11.18
C LEU A 133 6.28 -9.85 -9.84
N ILE A 134 5.15 -9.13 -9.88
CA ILE A 134 4.39 -8.74 -8.69
C ILE A 134 3.87 -9.98 -7.96
N ALA A 135 3.26 -10.94 -8.67
CA ALA A 135 2.77 -12.18 -8.08
C ALA A 135 3.87 -12.96 -7.35
N ALA A 136 5.04 -13.09 -7.97
CA ALA A 136 6.20 -13.74 -7.35
C ALA A 136 6.68 -12.97 -6.11
N LYS A 137 6.74 -11.63 -6.20
CA LYS A 137 7.18 -10.78 -5.08
C LYS A 137 6.19 -10.81 -3.91
N MET A 138 4.89 -10.83 -4.17
CA MET A 138 3.87 -11.01 -3.13
C MET A 138 4.04 -12.36 -2.41
N ARG A 139 4.36 -13.44 -3.15
CA ARG A 139 4.61 -14.74 -2.52
C ARG A 139 5.82 -14.71 -1.59
N GLU A 140 6.91 -14.10 -2.02
CA GLU A 140 8.12 -13.88 -1.20
C GLU A 140 7.78 -13.07 0.06
N PHE A 141 7.01 -12.01 -0.09
CA PHE A 141 6.60 -11.13 1.01
C PHE A 141 5.69 -11.84 2.01
N HIS A 142 4.72 -12.63 1.54
CA HIS A 142 3.72 -13.30 2.38
C HIS A 142 4.30 -14.36 3.33
N VAL A 143 5.48 -14.91 3.03
CA VAL A 143 6.14 -15.92 3.87
C VAL A 143 7.10 -15.32 4.90
N LEU A 144 7.26 -14.00 4.95
CA LEU A 144 8.09 -13.33 5.94
C LEU A 144 7.55 -13.53 7.36
N ASP A 145 8.47 -13.72 8.31
CA ASP A 145 8.17 -13.81 9.74
C ASP A 145 8.25 -12.43 10.40
N MET A 146 7.23 -11.60 10.17
CA MET A 146 7.16 -10.24 10.70
C MET A 146 7.11 -10.25 12.24
N PRO A 147 7.80 -9.31 12.93
CA PRO A 147 7.68 -9.19 14.37
C PRO A 147 6.26 -8.75 14.79
N GLY A 148 5.74 -9.38 15.84
CA GLY A 148 4.47 -9.01 16.45
C GLY A 148 3.47 -10.18 16.55
N PRO A 149 2.24 -9.92 17.02
CA PRO A 149 1.20 -10.94 17.08
C PRO A 149 0.83 -11.46 15.68
N LYS A 150 0.77 -12.78 15.52
CA LYS A 150 0.31 -13.45 14.29
C LYS A 150 -1.22 -13.52 14.26
N THR A 151 -1.85 -12.35 14.24
CA THR A 151 -3.30 -12.18 14.28
C THR A 151 -3.76 -11.41 13.05
N VAL A 152 -4.92 -11.78 12.51
CA VAL A 152 -5.53 -11.11 11.35
C VAL A 152 -6.00 -9.72 11.76
N ILE A 153 -5.37 -8.68 11.22
CA ILE A 153 -5.69 -7.29 11.60
C ILE A 153 -6.93 -6.70 10.91
N LEU A 154 -7.43 -7.35 9.85
CA LEU A 154 -8.46 -6.82 8.97
C LEU A 154 -9.78 -6.52 9.70
N TRP A 155 -10.27 -7.49 10.47
CA TRP A 155 -11.61 -7.43 11.06
C TRP A 155 -11.68 -6.38 12.17
N ASP A 156 -10.70 -6.37 13.08
CA ASP A 156 -10.56 -5.34 14.10
C ASP A 156 -10.44 -3.95 13.49
N ARG A 157 -9.68 -3.81 12.38
CA ARG A 157 -9.53 -2.53 11.69
C ARG A 157 -10.85 -2.06 11.07
N LEU A 158 -11.60 -2.94 10.41
CA LEU A 158 -12.92 -2.60 9.86
C LEU A 158 -13.90 -2.14 10.95
N GLN A 159 -13.95 -2.84 12.09
CA GLN A 159 -14.81 -2.45 13.23
C GLN A 159 -14.40 -1.09 13.80
N ASN A 160 -13.10 -0.87 14.01
CA ASN A 160 -12.58 0.40 14.52
C ASN A 160 -12.87 1.56 13.56
N TRP A 161 -12.60 1.38 12.27
CA TRP A 161 -12.87 2.40 11.26
C TRP A 161 -14.36 2.67 11.07
N LEU A 162 -15.23 1.67 11.21
CA LEU A 162 -16.67 1.90 11.23
C LEU A 162 -17.07 2.82 12.39
N ASN A 163 -16.56 2.59 13.59
CA ASN A 163 -16.84 3.43 14.75
C ASN A 163 -16.34 4.87 14.56
N VAL A 164 -15.14 5.03 14.01
CA VAL A 164 -14.58 6.34 13.66
C VAL A 164 -15.44 7.04 12.61
N ALA A 165 -15.79 6.34 11.52
CA ALA A 165 -16.63 6.88 10.46
C ALA A 165 -18.00 7.33 11.00
N LYS A 166 -18.63 6.54 11.87
CA LYS A 166 -19.90 6.94 12.54
C LYS A 166 -19.74 8.15 13.45
N GLY A 167 -18.59 8.33 14.09
CA GLY A 167 -18.31 9.47 14.96
C GLY A 167 -18.04 10.77 14.20
N LEU A 168 -17.54 10.68 12.95
CA LEU A 168 -17.21 11.84 12.12
C LEU A 168 -18.34 12.21 11.13
N ALA A 169 -19.04 11.22 10.60
CA ALA A 169 -20.07 11.42 9.58
C ALA A 169 -21.30 12.15 10.13
N SER A 170 -21.84 13.06 9.33
CA SER A 170 -23.16 13.64 9.53
C SER A 170 -24.26 12.58 9.44
N THR A 171 -25.46 12.91 9.94
CA THR A 171 -26.62 12.01 9.86
C THR A 171 -27.00 11.66 8.41
N GLU A 172 -26.79 12.58 7.47
CA GLU A 172 -27.08 12.35 6.06
C GLU A 172 -26.05 11.40 5.42
N GLU A 173 -24.75 11.62 5.67
CA GLU A 173 -23.69 10.71 5.21
C GLU A 173 -23.87 9.31 5.81
N ALA A 174 -24.18 9.21 7.10
CA ALA A 174 -24.38 7.92 7.75
C ALA A 174 -25.52 7.10 7.10
N LYS A 175 -26.58 7.78 6.64
CA LYS A 175 -27.68 7.17 5.88
C LYS A 175 -27.26 6.82 4.45
N ASP A 176 -26.62 7.74 3.72
CA ASP A 176 -26.16 7.55 2.34
C ASP A 176 -25.24 6.32 2.23
N PHE A 177 -24.29 6.19 3.16
CA PHE A 177 -23.36 5.06 3.23
C PHE A 177 -23.89 3.83 3.97
N ARG A 178 -25.11 3.90 4.51
CA ARG A 178 -25.75 2.81 5.27
C ARG A 178 -24.84 2.28 6.41
N LEU A 179 -24.18 3.20 7.13
CA LEU A 179 -23.21 2.84 8.18
C LEU A 179 -23.82 1.98 9.30
N ASP A 180 -25.12 2.09 9.52
CA ASP A 180 -25.82 1.28 10.52
C ASP A 180 -25.90 -0.20 10.18
N LEU A 181 -25.86 -0.55 8.90
CA LEU A 181 -25.85 -1.94 8.45
C LEU A 181 -24.45 -2.56 8.46
N LEU A 182 -23.40 -1.73 8.32
CA LEU A 182 -22.03 -2.21 8.10
C LEU A 182 -21.48 -3.07 9.24
N LYS A 183 -21.97 -2.88 10.48
CA LYS A 183 -21.54 -3.72 11.61
C LYS A 183 -21.88 -5.19 11.36
N ASP A 184 -23.12 -5.45 10.95
CA ASP A 184 -23.62 -6.81 10.69
C ASP A 184 -22.99 -7.40 9.43
N GLU A 185 -22.76 -6.56 8.41
CA GLU A 185 -22.06 -6.94 7.19
C GLU A 185 -20.59 -7.35 7.45
N ILE A 186 -19.85 -6.63 8.30
CA ILE A 186 -18.47 -7.00 8.67
C ILE A 186 -18.47 -8.34 9.40
N VAL A 187 -19.39 -8.54 10.35
CA VAL A 187 -19.53 -9.82 11.08
C VAL A 187 -19.91 -10.97 10.13
N LEU A 188 -20.77 -10.70 9.15
CA LEU A 188 -21.15 -11.67 8.12
C LEU A 188 -19.93 -12.07 7.29
N LEU A 189 -19.14 -11.11 6.81
CA LEU A 189 -17.92 -11.38 6.04
C LEU A 189 -16.92 -12.18 6.86
N GLU A 190 -16.64 -11.76 8.09
CA GLU A 190 -15.71 -12.45 8.97
C GLU A 190 -16.12 -13.91 9.16
N ARG A 191 -17.39 -14.19 9.45
CA ARG A 191 -17.91 -15.57 9.59
C ARG A 191 -17.79 -16.39 8.31
N ASN A 192 -18.10 -15.81 7.15
CA ASN A 192 -18.05 -16.52 5.87
C ASN A 192 -16.61 -16.76 5.38
N LEU A 193 -15.68 -15.89 5.77
CA LEU A 193 -14.30 -15.92 5.31
C LEU A 193 -13.33 -16.56 6.30
N ALA A 194 -13.71 -16.74 7.57
CA ALA A 194 -12.89 -17.36 8.62
C ALA A 194 -12.73 -18.90 8.53
N GLY A 195 -13.30 -19.56 7.51
CA GLY A 195 -13.25 -21.02 7.37
C GLY A 195 -11.86 -21.60 7.03
N ASN A 196 -11.13 -22.08 8.04
CA ASN A 196 -10.10 -23.16 8.13
C ASN A 196 -9.14 -23.52 6.97
N HIS A 197 -8.98 -22.71 5.92
CA HIS A 197 -8.00 -22.95 4.85
C HIS A 197 -7.09 -21.76 4.55
N LEU A 198 -7.19 -20.71 5.36
CA LEU A 198 -6.56 -19.45 5.07
C LEU A 198 -5.07 -19.52 5.40
N SER A 199 -4.21 -19.39 4.40
CA SER A 199 -2.80 -19.07 4.68
C SER A 199 -2.75 -17.63 5.15
N MET A 200 -2.67 -17.44 6.47
CA MET A 200 -2.26 -16.17 7.05
C MET A 200 -0.80 -15.90 6.66
N GLY A 201 -0.48 -14.64 6.38
CA GLY A 201 0.86 -14.24 6.02
C GLY A 201 1.13 -12.78 6.34
N CYS A 202 2.39 -12.39 6.18
CA CYS A 202 2.81 -11.00 6.22
C CYS A 202 2.21 -10.28 4.99
N CYS A 203 1.21 -9.43 5.19
CA CYS A 203 0.52 -8.73 4.10
C CYS A 203 0.88 -7.25 4.10
N HIS A 204 0.96 -6.65 2.92
CA HIS A 204 1.17 -5.23 2.73
C HIS A 204 -0.12 -4.44 2.96
N ASN A 205 -1.26 -5.02 2.56
CA ASN A 205 -2.62 -4.50 2.68
C ASN A 205 -2.95 -3.24 1.85
N ASP A 206 -2.00 -2.76 1.03
CA ASP A 206 -2.13 -1.53 0.23
C ASP A 206 -1.29 -1.57 -1.06
N LEU A 207 -1.33 -2.69 -1.79
CA LEU A 207 -0.57 -2.86 -3.04
C LEU A 207 -1.23 -2.21 -4.26
N GLN A 208 -1.40 -0.89 -4.21
CA GLN A 208 -1.63 -0.06 -5.38
C GLN A 208 -0.32 0.24 -6.13
N TYR A 209 -0.37 0.62 -7.42
CA TYR A 209 0.83 0.75 -8.26
C TYR A 209 1.87 1.76 -7.72
N GLY A 210 1.43 2.77 -6.97
CA GLY A 210 2.27 3.78 -6.32
C GLY A 210 3.18 3.22 -5.23
N ASN A 211 2.83 2.06 -4.68
CA ASN A 211 3.59 1.35 -3.65
C ASN A 211 4.47 0.23 -4.22
N ILE A 212 4.57 0.15 -5.56
CA ILE A 212 5.36 -0.86 -6.26
C ILE A 212 6.41 -0.15 -7.10
N MET A 213 7.68 -0.43 -6.82
CA MET A 213 8.81 0.06 -7.60
C MET A 213 9.46 -1.06 -8.39
N MET A 214 9.89 -0.76 -9.61
CA MET A 214 10.58 -1.71 -10.47
C MET A 214 11.91 -1.13 -10.96
N ASP A 215 12.98 -1.89 -10.74
CA ASP A 215 14.27 -1.64 -11.36
C ASP A 215 14.22 -2.15 -12.81
N GLU A 216 14.43 -1.25 -13.77
CA GLU A 216 14.31 -1.57 -15.20
C GLU A 216 15.45 -2.45 -15.73
N GLU A 217 16.63 -2.39 -15.12
CA GLU A 217 17.80 -3.15 -15.56
C GLU A 217 17.72 -4.60 -15.05
N THR A 218 17.36 -4.77 -13.77
CA THR A 218 17.33 -6.06 -13.09
C THR A 218 15.96 -6.73 -13.10
N ARG A 219 14.91 -6.00 -13.52
CA ARG A 219 13.50 -6.44 -13.45
C ARG A 219 13.04 -6.80 -12.04
N SER A 220 13.70 -6.28 -11.00
CA SER A 220 13.35 -6.57 -9.61
C SER A 220 12.23 -5.66 -9.10
N ILE A 221 11.27 -6.26 -8.39
CA ILE A 221 10.17 -5.54 -7.74
C ILE A 221 10.51 -5.30 -6.28
N THR A 222 10.31 -4.05 -5.84
CA THR A 222 10.40 -3.66 -4.43
C THR A 222 9.10 -2.99 -4.01
N PHE A 223 8.47 -3.51 -2.96
CA PHE A 223 7.33 -2.84 -2.34
C PHE A 223 7.83 -1.72 -1.42
N ILE A 224 7.01 -0.68 -1.24
CA ILE A 224 7.30 0.45 -0.37
C ILE A 224 6.03 0.87 0.36
N ASP A 225 6.17 1.70 1.39
CA ASP A 225 5.04 2.28 2.14
C ASP A 225 4.19 1.27 2.95
N TYR A 226 4.83 0.66 3.94
CA TYR A 226 4.26 -0.41 4.77
C TYR A 226 3.34 0.07 5.91
N GLU A 227 2.68 1.22 5.78
CA GLU A 227 1.86 1.82 6.85
C GLU A 227 0.66 0.94 7.24
N TYR A 228 0.12 0.21 6.27
CA TYR A 228 -0.99 -0.72 6.46
C TYR A 228 -0.55 -2.17 6.69
N ALA A 229 0.75 -2.46 6.63
CA ALA A 229 1.26 -3.82 6.65
C ALA A 229 1.05 -4.50 8.02
N GLY A 230 0.92 -5.82 7.97
CA GLY A 230 0.73 -6.66 9.15
C GLY A 230 0.23 -8.05 8.79
N TYR A 231 0.08 -8.93 9.80
CA TYR A 231 -0.50 -10.25 9.56
C TYR A 231 -1.96 -10.14 9.13
N ASN A 232 -2.26 -10.77 8.00
CA ASN A 232 -3.59 -10.80 7.43
C ASN A 232 -3.78 -12.07 6.58
N HIS A 233 -4.97 -12.26 6.04
CA HIS A 233 -5.20 -13.28 5.03
C HIS A 233 -4.55 -12.85 3.71
N VAL A 234 -3.67 -13.70 3.14
CA VAL A 234 -3.00 -13.38 1.87
C VAL A 234 -3.99 -13.14 0.72
N ALA A 235 -5.15 -13.79 0.80
CA ALA A 235 -6.23 -13.60 -0.17
C ALA A 235 -6.77 -12.16 -0.15
N PHE A 236 -6.79 -11.49 1.02
CA PHE A 236 -7.13 -10.08 1.11
C PHE A 236 -6.11 -9.20 0.39
N ASP A 237 -4.81 -9.44 0.58
CA ASP A 237 -3.77 -8.62 -0.04
C ASP A 237 -3.79 -8.72 -1.56
N ILE A 238 -4.00 -9.94 -2.09
CA ILE A 238 -4.14 -10.17 -3.54
C ILE A 238 -5.46 -9.58 -4.06
N ALA A 239 -6.57 -9.78 -3.35
CA ALA A 239 -7.86 -9.20 -3.74
C ALA A 239 -7.78 -7.67 -3.79
N ASN A 240 -7.11 -7.07 -2.81
CA ASN A 240 -6.86 -5.64 -2.77
C ASN A 240 -6.05 -5.19 -4.00
N HIS A 241 -4.96 -5.89 -4.33
CA HIS A 241 -4.18 -5.59 -5.52
C HIS A 241 -5.02 -5.60 -6.81
N PHE A 242 -5.91 -6.60 -6.98
CA PHE A 242 -6.83 -6.65 -8.13
C PHE A 242 -7.86 -5.51 -8.11
N CYS A 243 -8.39 -5.16 -6.94
CA CYS A 243 -9.28 -4.01 -6.79
C CYS A 243 -8.60 -2.68 -7.17
N GLU A 244 -7.29 -2.54 -6.98
CA GLU A 244 -6.55 -1.33 -7.34
C GLU A 244 -6.29 -1.20 -8.86
N MET A 245 -6.44 -2.27 -9.64
CA MET A 245 -6.26 -2.23 -11.11
C MET A 245 -7.34 -1.42 -11.85
N VAL A 246 -8.42 -1.04 -11.16
CA VAL A 246 -9.51 -0.22 -11.71
C VAL A 246 -9.27 1.28 -11.51
N ALA A 247 -8.28 1.67 -10.71
CA ALA A 247 -7.99 3.05 -10.36
C ALA A 247 -6.83 3.62 -11.20
N ASP A 248 -6.91 4.91 -11.52
CA ASP A 248 -5.81 5.69 -12.06
C ASP A 248 -5.74 7.07 -11.38
N TYR A 249 -4.95 7.12 -10.32
CA TYR A 249 -4.69 8.27 -9.48
C TYR A 249 -3.83 9.35 -10.16
N HIS A 250 -3.35 9.14 -11.40
CA HIS A 250 -2.61 10.16 -12.17
C HIS A 250 -3.49 10.93 -13.16
N THR A 251 -4.80 10.71 -13.15
CA THR A 251 -5.76 11.45 -13.98
C THR A 251 -6.19 12.77 -13.33
N GLU A 252 -6.90 13.62 -14.07
CA GLU A 252 -7.54 14.84 -13.53
C GLU A 252 -8.66 14.53 -12.51
N THR A 253 -9.16 13.30 -12.50
CA THR A 253 -10.22 12.83 -11.60
C THR A 253 -9.78 11.56 -10.86
N PRO A 254 -8.75 11.66 -10.00
CA PRO A 254 -8.07 10.48 -9.43
C PRO A 254 -8.96 9.62 -8.53
N HIS A 255 -10.14 10.12 -8.14
CA HIS A 255 -11.14 9.41 -7.35
C HIS A 255 -12.06 8.52 -8.20
N ILE A 256 -12.06 8.68 -9.53
CA ILE A 256 -12.94 7.92 -10.44
C ILE A 256 -12.30 6.58 -10.79
N MET A 257 -13.08 5.52 -10.59
CA MET A 257 -12.68 4.14 -10.84
C MET A 257 -13.38 3.59 -12.10
N ASP A 258 -12.62 2.86 -12.92
CA ASP A 258 -13.15 2.17 -14.10
C ASP A 258 -13.24 0.66 -13.86
N PHE A 259 -14.36 0.21 -13.30
CA PHE A 259 -14.59 -1.20 -12.98
C PHE A 259 -14.59 -2.13 -14.20
N ARG A 260 -14.66 -1.60 -15.43
CA ARG A 260 -14.50 -2.41 -16.65
C ARG A 260 -13.06 -2.90 -16.84
N LYS A 261 -12.10 -2.28 -16.14
CA LYS A 261 -10.67 -2.66 -16.14
C LYS A 261 -10.31 -3.70 -15.07
N TYR A 262 -11.27 -4.16 -14.27
CA TYR A 262 -11.01 -5.22 -13.31
C TYR A 262 -10.48 -6.46 -14.03
N PRO A 263 -9.42 -7.13 -13.54
CA PRO A 263 -8.82 -8.27 -14.23
C PRO A 263 -9.84 -9.39 -14.44
N ASP A 264 -9.89 -9.90 -15.67
CA ASP A 264 -10.79 -10.99 -16.01
C ASP A 264 -10.36 -12.30 -15.30
N LEU A 265 -11.15 -13.36 -15.49
CA LEU A 265 -10.85 -14.64 -14.85
C LEU A 265 -9.51 -15.22 -15.30
N GLU A 266 -9.15 -15.08 -16.57
CA GLU A 266 -7.91 -15.63 -17.12
C GLU A 266 -6.70 -14.90 -16.57
N GLU A 267 -6.76 -13.58 -16.46
CA GLU A 267 -5.70 -12.77 -15.86
C GLU A 267 -5.51 -13.07 -14.37
N ARG A 268 -6.60 -13.18 -13.61
CA ARG A 268 -6.54 -13.58 -12.20
C ARG A 268 -5.96 -14.99 -12.06
N LYS A 269 -6.35 -15.94 -12.91
CA LYS A 269 -5.79 -17.31 -12.93
C LYS A 269 -4.30 -17.31 -13.25
N ARG A 270 -3.83 -16.51 -14.22
CA ARG A 270 -2.40 -16.37 -14.54
C ARG A 270 -1.63 -15.84 -13.33
N PHE A 271 -2.09 -14.75 -12.72
CA PHE A 271 -1.45 -14.15 -11.54
C PHE A 271 -1.34 -15.16 -10.38
N LEU A 272 -2.47 -15.82 -10.05
CA LEU A 272 -2.53 -16.76 -8.93
C LEU A 272 -1.73 -18.03 -9.19
N SER A 273 -1.66 -18.49 -10.45
CA SER A 273 -0.79 -19.59 -10.86
C SER A 273 0.68 -19.24 -10.61
N THR A 274 1.15 -18.07 -11.05
CA THR A 274 2.51 -17.58 -10.79
C THR A 274 2.80 -17.44 -9.30
N TYR A 275 1.86 -16.87 -8.53
CA TYR A 275 1.96 -16.75 -7.08
C TYR A 275 2.15 -18.10 -6.38
N LEU A 276 1.35 -19.11 -6.77
CA LEU A 276 1.45 -20.45 -6.21
C LEU A 276 2.74 -21.16 -6.66
N PHE A 277 3.13 -21.04 -7.93
CA PHE A 277 4.35 -21.63 -8.47
C PHE A 277 5.60 -21.09 -7.78
N SER A 278 5.59 -19.81 -7.39
CA SER A 278 6.68 -19.15 -6.65
C SER A 278 6.93 -19.74 -5.27
N SER A 279 6.09 -20.66 -4.79
CA SER A 279 6.36 -21.48 -3.60
C SER A 279 7.28 -22.68 -3.85
N GLY A 280 7.73 -22.90 -5.10
CA GLY A 280 8.62 -23.99 -5.49
C GLY A 280 7.90 -25.31 -5.79
N ARG A 281 6.57 -25.31 -5.86
CA ARG A 281 5.73 -26.46 -6.23
C ARG A 281 4.77 -26.09 -7.35
N SER A 282 4.45 -27.06 -8.20
CA SER A 282 3.36 -26.92 -9.15
C SER A 282 2.02 -27.02 -8.40
N PRO A 283 1.16 -25.99 -8.44
CA PRO A 283 -0.17 -26.09 -7.85
C PRO A 283 -1.05 -27.06 -8.63
N SER A 284 -1.95 -27.76 -7.93
CA SER A 284 -3.03 -28.47 -8.61
C SER A 284 -4.09 -27.48 -9.12
N GLU A 285 -4.85 -27.89 -10.15
CA GLU A 285 -5.97 -27.09 -10.67
C GLU A 285 -7.00 -26.78 -9.58
N GLN A 286 -7.25 -27.72 -8.67
CA GLN A 286 -8.16 -27.55 -7.55
C GLN A 286 -7.68 -26.48 -6.55
N GLU A 287 -6.37 -26.42 -6.28
CA GLU A 287 -5.80 -25.38 -5.41
C GLU A 287 -5.90 -24.00 -6.02
N LEU A 288 -5.63 -23.88 -7.33
CA LEU A 288 -5.77 -22.64 -8.07
C LEU A 288 -7.22 -22.16 -8.06
N GLU A 289 -8.17 -23.02 -8.40
CA GLU A 289 -9.59 -22.67 -8.47
C GLU A 289 -10.14 -22.26 -7.08
N LYS A 290 -9.70 -22.95 -6.02
CA LYS A 290 -10.04 -22.57 -4.65
C LYS A 290 -9.50 -21.18 -4.29
N LEU A 291 -8.23 -20.90 -4.61
CA LEU A 291 -7.62 -19.60 -4.32
C LEU A 291 -8.28 -18.47 -5.13
N VAL A 292 -8.66 -18.71 -6.39
CA VAL A 292 -9.42 -17.76 -7.22
C VAL A 292 -10.74 -17.38 -6.51
N GLN A 293 -11.49 -18.37 -6.05
CA GLN A 293 -12.77 -18.14 -5.37
C GLN A 293 -12.58 -17.42 -4.02
N GLU A 294 -11.55 -17.78 -3.26
CA GLU A 294 -11.22 -17.13 -1.99
C GLU A 294 -10.85 -15.66 -2.19
N VAL A 295 -9.93 -15.37 -3.12
CA VAL A 295 -9.51 -14.00 -3.46
C VAL A 295 -10.70 -13.18 -3.92
N GLU A 296 -11.56 -13.72 -4.79
CA GLU A 296 -12.73 -12.98 -5.25
C GLU A 296 -13.68 -12.61 -4.10
N LYS A 297 -13.90 -13.50 -3.12
CA LYS A 297 -14.71 -13.15 -1.94
C LYS A 297 -14.09 -12.06 -1.08
N TYR A 298 -12.75 -12.01 -0.96
CA TYR A 298 -12.06 -10.97 -0.20
C TYR A 298 -12.13 -9.58 -0.86
N THR A 299 -12.51 -9.46 -2.14
CA THR A 299 -12.79 -8.16 -2.77
C THR A 299 -13.88 -7.39 -2.02
N LEU A 300 -14.88 -8.11 -1.46
CA LEU A 300 -15.92 -7.53 -0.62
C LEU A 300 -15.32 -6.80 0.60
N ALA A 301 -14.35 -7.44 1.26
CA ALA A 301 -13.68 -6.83 2.41
C ALA A 301 -12.80 -5.64 2.00
N SER A 302 -12.08 -5.71 0.87
CA SER A 302 -11.30 -4.58 0.34
C SER A 302 -12.20 -3.37 0.03
N HIS A 303 -13.38 -3.60 -0.55
CA HIS A 303 -14.36 -2.56 -0.82
C HIS A 303 -14.88 -1.88 0.45
N LEU A 304 -15.22 -2.64 1.50
CA LEU A 304 -15.60 -2.04 2.79
C LEU A 304 -14.44 -1.28 3.43
N PHE A 305 -13.24 -1.85 3.40
CA PHE A 305 -12.03 -1.29 4.00
C PHE A 305 -11.74 0.10 3.45
N TRP A 306 -11.64 0.21 2.14
CA TRP A 306 -11.31 1.47 1.48
C TRP A 306 -12.51 2.41 1.36
N GLY A 307 -13.74 1.88 1.38
CA GLY A 307 -14.95 2.70 1.53
C GLY A 307 -14.98 3.45 2.85
N LEU A 308 -14.70 2.76 3.97
CA LEU A 308 -14.57 3.38 5.29
C LEU A 308 -13.38 4.35 5.35
N TRP A 309 -12.24 3.96 4.77
CA TRP A 309 -11.08 4.85 4.65
C TRP A 309 -11.44 6.15 3.93
N GLY A 310 -12.22 6.08 2.84
CA GLY A 310 -12.67 7.25 2.09
C GLY A 310 -13.54 8.17 2.94
N ILE A 311 -14.52 7.64 3.68
CA ILE A 311 -15.36 8.45 4.58
C ILE A 311 -14.51 9.14 5.64
N ILE A 312 -13.63 8.41 6.34
CA ILE A 312 -12.77 8.99 7.37
C ILE A 312 -11.87 10.07 6.75
N SER A 313 -11.26 9.77 5.61
CA SER A 313 -10.35 10.66 4.89
C SER A 313 -11.01 11.97 4.47
N HIS A 314 -12.29 11.97 4.10
CA HIS A 314 -13.04 13.19 3.81
C HIS A 314 -12.98 14.20 4.97
N HIS A 315 -13.04 13.69 6.20
CA HIS A 315 -13.12 14.51 7.41
C HIS A 315 -11.74 14.90 7.98
N VAL A 316 -10.68 14.13 7.67
CA VAL A 316 -9.36 14.32 8.31
C VAL A 316 -8.26 14.77 7.35
N ASN A 317 -8.38 14.50 6.04
CA ASN A 317 -7.37 14.86 5.05
C ASN A 317 -7.64 16.23 4.43
N LYS A 318 -6.57 16.90 4.02
CA LYS A 318 -6.60 18.23 3.38
C LYS A 318 -6.26 18.20 1.89
N ILE A 319 -6.09 17.00 1.35
CA ILE A 319 -5.72 16.80 -0.06
C ILE A 319 -6.97 16.98 -0.90
N ASP A 320 -6.83 17.67 -2.03
CA ASP A 320 -7.90 17.86 -2.98
C ASP A 320 -8.19 16.54 -3.71
N PHE A 321 -9.18 15.82 -3.20
CA PHE A 321 -9.63 14.52 -3.67
C PHE A 321 -11.09 14.32 -3.23
N ASP A 322 -11.97 13.87 -4.14
CA ASP A 322 -13.36 13.57 -3.77
C ASP A 322 -13.44 12.22 -3.04
N TYR A 323 -13.17 12.28 -1.74
CA TYR A 323 -13.16 11.14 -0.84
C TYR A 323 -14.54 10.46 -0.70
N LEU A 324 -15.63 11.24 -0.73
CA LEU A 324 -16.98 10.67 -0.63
C LEU A 324 -17.41 10.01 -1.94
N GLY A 325 -17.09 10.62 -3.08
CA GLY A 325 -17.28 10.02 -4.41
C GLY A 325 -16.48 8.72 -4.57
N TYR A 326 -15.24 8.69 -4.08
CA TYR A 326 -14.42 7.48 -3.99
C TYR A 326 -15.09 6.42 -3.09
N ALA A 327 -15.50 6.79 -1.87
CA ALA A 327 -16.13 5.86 -0.93
C ALA A 327 -17.40 5.22 -1.52
N ARG A 328 -18.26 6.00 -2.19
CA ARG A 328 -19.47 5.48 -2.85
C ARG A 328 -19.15 4.43 -3.90
N GLN A 329 -18.15 4.71 -4.73
CA GLN A 329 -17.69 3.77 -5.76
C GLN A 329 -17.08 2.50 -5.14
N ARG A 330 -16.42 2.56 -3.98
CA ARG A 330 -15.95 1.34 -3.28
C ARG A 330 -17.11 0.54 -2.68
N PHE A 331 -18.10 1.18 -2.06
CA PHE A 331 -19.24 0.45 -1.48
C PHE A 331 -20.17 -0.17 -2.53
N GLN A 332 -20.31 0.42 -3.72
CA GLN A 332 -21.24 -0.08 -4.74
C GLN A 332 -20.98 -1.54 -5.15
N PRO A 333 -19.76 -1.96 -5.53
CA PRO A 333 -19.46 -3.36 -5.83
C PRO A 333 -19.70 -4.31 -4.66
N TYR A 334 -19.44 -3.87 -3.43
CA TYR A 334 -19.74 -4.67 -2.23
C TYR A 334 -21.23 -5.03 -2.22
N TRP A 335 -22.11 -4.03 -2.31
CA TRP A 335 -23.56 -4.24 -2.26
C TRP A 335 -24.08 -5.01 -3.47
N SER A 336 -23.52 -4.82 -4.66
CA SER A 336 -23.99 -5.48 -5.87
C SER A 336 -23.53 -6.94 -5.98
N LYS A 337 -22.34 -7.28 -5.48
CA LYS A 337 -21.74 -8.60 -5.65
C LYS A 337 -21.86 -9.52 -4.43
N LYS A 338 -22.18 -9.00 -3.23
CA LYS A 338 -22.16 -9.82 -2.00
C LYS A 338 -22.98 -11.11 -2.08
N SER A 339 -24.20 -11.04 -2.63
CA SER A 339 -25.10 -12.20 -2.70
C SER A 339 -24.59 -13.26 -3.68
N GLU A 340 -23.95 -12.83 -4.77
CA GLU A 340 -23.32 -13.73 -5.75
C GLU A 340 -22.10 -14.43 -5.13
N LEU A 341 -21.20 -13.65 -4.51
CA LEU A 341 -19.91 -14.15 -4.04
C LEU A 341 -19.98 -14.98 -2.76
N LEU A 342 -20.91 -14.64 -1.85
CA LEU A 342 -21.14 -15.42 -0.63
C LEU A 342 -22.10 -16.60 -0.87
N GLY A 343 -22.78 -16.61 -2.02
CA GLY A 343 -23.91 -17.49 -2.29
C GLY A 343 -25.15 -17.05 -1.52
N SER A 344 -26.33 -17.16 -2.15
CA SER A 344 -27.62 -16.82 -1.52
C SER A 344 -27.86 -17.64 -0.26
N SER A 345 -27.46 -17.09 0.89
CA SER A 345 -27.80 -17.64 2.21
C SER A 345 -29.16 -17.14 2.70
N ASP A 346 -29.98 -16.54 1.82
CA ASP A 346 -31.29 -15.94 2.14
C ASP A 346 -32.49 -16.70 1.52
N SER A 347 -32.36 -18.02 1.31
CA SER A 347 -33.47 -18.85 0.76
C SER A 347 -33.97 -19.93 1.71
N LYS A 348 -33.71 -19.85 3.02
CA LYS A 348 -34.33 -20.74 4.01
C LYS A 348 -34.59 -20.02 5.33
N LEU A 349 -35.59 -19.17 5.34
CA LEU A 349 -36.51 -18.99 6.47
C LEU A 349 -37.88 -18.69 5.85
N ILE A 350 -38.72 -19.72 5.85
CA ILE A 350 -40.15 -19.69 5.52
C ILE A 350 -40.87 -18.81 6.54
#